data_AF-A0A4R6PQP6-F1
#
_entry.id   AF-A0A4R6PQP6-F1
#
_cell.length_a   1.000
_cell.length_b   1.000
_cell.length_c   1.000
_cell.angle_alpha   90.00
_cell.angle_beta   90.00
_cell.angle_gamma   90.00
#
_symmetry.space_group_name_H-M   'P 1'
#
loop_
_entity.id
_entity.type
_entity.pdbx_description
1 polymer ?
#
loop_
_entity_poly.entity_id
_entity_poly.type
_entity_poly.pdbx_seq_one_letter_code
_entity_poly.pdbx_strand_id
1 'polypeptide(L)' 'MPNRVRTDSEKTSAPSTRTCYLLKDLYDCIRNRPFNKPFSLQHEDGSVDEGLTTEQDMKNALWRRKNPFLQRPVVFKC' A
#
# COMPACT_ATOMS: atom_id res chain seq x y z
N MET A 1 35.37 27.37 6.27
CA MET A 1 34.33 26.48 6.84
C MET A 1 33.02 27.26 6.90
N PRO A 2 31.98 26.87 6.16
CA PRO A 2 30.62 27.23 6.51
C PRO A 2 29.81 25.99 6.93
N ASN A 3 28.99 26.23 7.94
CA ASN A 3 28.14 25.30 8.65
C ASN A 3 26.78 25.16 7.92
N ARG A 4 26.07 24.06 8.18
CA ARG A 4 24.59 23.95 8.23
C ARG A 4 23.82 23.91 6.89
N VAL A 5 23.29 22.73 6.55
CA VAL A 5 21.83 22.48 6.42
C VAL A 5 21.55 21.03 6.83
N ARG A 6 20.88 20.84 7.97
CA ARG A 6 20.04 19.65 8.20
C ARG A 6 18.77 19.88 7.40
N THR A 7 18.62 19.17 6.29
CA THR A 7 17.32 18.73 5.80
C THR A 7 17.34 17.24 6.10
N ASP A 8 16.96 16.83 7.32
CA ASP A 8 15.58 16.40 7.53
C ASP A 8 14.87 16.19 6.19
N SER A 9 15.18 15.07 5.55
CA SER A 9 14.20 14.42 4.71
C SER A 9 13.08 14.07 5.66
N GLU A 10 12.22 15.06 5.89
CA GLU A 10 10.89 14.89 6.39
C GLU A 10 10.33 13.77 5.51
N LYS A 11 10.36 12.54 6.02
CA LYS A 11 9.47 11.49 5.57
C LYS A 11 8.12 12.00 5.99
N THR A 12 7.59 12.95 5.22
CA THR A 12 6.22 13.41 5.29
C THR A 12 5.45 12.10 5.29
N SER A 13 4.89 11.78 6.46
CA SER A 13 4.09 10.59 6.69
C SER A 13 2.73 10.80 6.04
N ALA A 14 2.74 11.25 4.78
CA ALA A 14 1.60 11.26 3.91
C ALA A 14 1.19 9.80 3.74
N PRO A 15 -0.12 9.50 3.76
CA PRO A 15 -0.59 8.16 3.47
C PRO A 15 -0.02 7.75 2.12
N SER A 16 0.83 6.71 2.11
CA SER A 16 1.55 6.25 0.93
C SER A 16 0.54 5.66 -0.03
N THR A 17 -0.08 6.52 -0.83
CA THR A 17 -1.14 6.17 -1.77
C THR A 17 -0.46 5.77 -3.07
N ARG A 18 -0.39 4.47 -3.32
CA ARG A 18 0.29 3.91 -4.49
C ARG A 18 -0.66 3.04 -5.27
N THR A 19 -0.87 3.36 -6.54
CA THR A 19 -1.66 2.53 -7.44
C THR A 19 -0.80 1.37 -7.91
N CYS A 20 -1.17 0.16 -7.48
CA CYS A 20 -0.52 -1.06 -7.90
C CYS A 20 -1.31 -1.65 -9.07
N TYR A 21 -0.61 -1.86 -10.19
CA TYR A 21 -1.16 -2.50 -11.38
C TYR A 21 -0.82 -4.00 -11.46
N LEU A 22 0.15 -4.43 -10.63
CA LEU A 22 0.65 -5.80 -10.61
C LEU A 22 0.66 -6.30 -9.17
N LEU A 23 0.29 -7.57 -8.99
CA LEU A 23 0.32 -8.23 -7.68
C LEU A 23 1.70 -8.12 -7.03
N LYS A 24 2.78 -8.20 -7.83
CA LYS A 24 4.16 -8.05 -7.37
C LYS A 24 4.43 -6.67 -6.75
N ASP A 25 3.95 -5.59 -7.37
CA ASP A 25 4.16 -4.22 -6.86
C ASP A 25 3.38 -4.02 -5.55
N LEU A 26 2.19 -4.62 -5.45
CA LEU A 26 1.41 -4.60 -4.22
C LEU A 26 2.07 -5.39 -3.09
N TYR A 27 2.65 -6.55 -3.41
CA TYR A 27 3.47 -7.33 -2.49
C TYR A 27 4.67 -6.55 -1.98
N ASP A 28 5.37 -5.86 -2.88
CA ASP A 28 6.52 -5.03 -2.54
C ASP A 28 6.12 -3.89 -1.60
N CYS A 29 4.97 -3.24 -1.85
CA CYS A 29 4.42 -2.21 -0.96
C CYS A 29 4.09 -2.74 0.43
N ILE A 30 3.47 -3.92 0.53
CA ILE A 30 3.13 -4.55 1.81
C ILE A 30 4.39 -4.95 2.58
N ARG A 31 5.42 -5.46 1.88
CA ARG A 31 6.68 -5.91 2.48
C ARG A 31 7.59 -4.76 2.89
N ASN A 32 7.58 -3.66 2.14
CA ASN A 32 8.33 -2.44 2.47
C ASN A 32 7.67 -1.58 3.55
N ARG A 33 6.43 -1.91 3.95
CA ARG A 33 5.71 -1.15 4.97
C ARG A 33 6.32 -1.38 6.35
N PRO A 34 6.24 -0.39 7.26
CA PRO A 34 6.67 -0.55 8.64
C PRO A 34 5.86 -1.66 9.34
N PHE A 35 6.56 -2.48 10.13
CA PHE A 35 5.98 -3.59 10.89
C PHE A 35 4.74 -3.09 11.68
N ASN A 36 3.64 -3.85 11.61
CA ASN A 36 2.38 -3.58 12.31
C ASN A 36 1.53 -2.38 11.84
N LYS A 37 1.86 -1.67 10.75
CA LYS A 37 0.96 -0.62 10.25
C LYS A 37 -0.17 -1.23 9.41
N PRO A 38 -1.46 -0.97 9.69
CA PRO A 38 -2.55 -1.40 8.81
C PRO A 38 -2.50 -0.62 7.50
N PHE A 39 -2.99 -1.23 6.43
CA PHE A 39 -3.14 -0.62 5.11
C PHE A 39 -4.55 -0.88 4.58
N SER A 40 -4.92 -0.12 3.56
CA SER A 40 -6.20 -0.25 2.87
C SER A 40 -5.99 -0.43 1.38
N LEU A 41 -6.87 -1.19 0.73
CA LEU A 41 -6.90 -1.37 -0.71
C LEU A 41 -8.19 -0.78 -1.25
N GLN A 42 -8.06 0.26 -2.07
CA GLN A 42 -9.18 0.79 -2.82
C GLN A 42 -9.17 0.18 -4.23
N HIS A 43 -10.26 -0.47 -4.59
CA HIS A 43 -10.45 -1.11 -5.88
C HIS A 43 -11.07 -0.12 -6.87
N GLU A 44 -10.92 -0.42 -8.16
CA GLU A 44 -11.52 0.38 -9.25
C GLU A 44 -13.05 0.50 -9.14
N ASP A 45 -13.71 -0.50 -8.55
CA ASP A 45 -15.15 -0.55 -8.29
C ASP A 45 -15.62 0.48 -7.23
N GLY A 46 -14.69 1.25 -6.63
CA GLY A 46 -14.97 2.18 -5.54
C GLY A 46 -14.99 1.52 -4.16
N SER A 47 -15.08 0.20 -4.16
CA SER A 47 -14.90 -0.68 -3.01
C SER A 47 -13.56 -0.46 -2.30
N VAL A 48 -13.56 -0.35 -0.96
CA VAL A 48 -12.35 -0.23 -0.15
C VAL A 48 -12.30 -1.36 0.88
N ASP A 49 -11.17 -2.06 0.95
CA ASP A 49 -10.86 -3.03 1.99
C ASP A 49 -9.87 -2.39 2.97
N GLU A 50 -10.36 -2.03 4.15
CA GLU A 50 -9.61 -1.35 5.21
C GLU A 50 -9.12 -2.33 6.28
N GLY A 51 -8.11 -1.94 7.05
CA GLY A 51 -7.64 -2.72 8.20
C GLY A 51 -6.78 -3.94 7.84
N LEU A 52 -6.31 -4.03 6.59
CA LEU A 52 -5.47 -5.13 6.14
C LEU A 52 -4.10 -5.01 6.81
N THR A 53 -3.62 -6.10 7.41
CA THR A 53 -2.33 -6.12 8.12
C THR A 53 -1.38 -7.18 7.62
N THR A 54 -1.82 -8.08 6.74
CA THR A 54 -0.95 -9.15 6.24
C THR A 54 -1.11 -9.32 4.75
N GLU A 55 -0.10 -9.91 4.13
CA GLU A 55 -0.15 -10.38 2.74
C GLU A 55 -1.33 -11.35 2.51
N GLN A 56 -1.65 -12.16 3.52
CA GLN A 56 -2.78 -13.09 3.49
C GLN A 56 -4.11 -12.33 3.43
N ASP A 57 -4.24 -11.24 4.19
CA ASP A 57 -5.44 -10.41 4.22
C ASP A 57 -5.67 -9.70 2.88
N MET A 58 -4.61 -9.15 2.28
CA MET A 58 -4.62 -8.59 0.92
C MET A 58 -5.03 -9.65 -0.11
N LYS A 59 -4.46 -10.86 -0.05
CA LYS A 59 -4.90 -11.98 -0.91
C LYS A 59 -6.39 -12.26 -0.72
N ASN A 60 -6.85 -12.36 0.53
CA ASN A 60 -8.24 -12.68 0.83
C ASN A 60 -9.20 -11.60 0.32
N ALA A 61 -8.83 -10.32 0.48
CA ALA A 61 -9.55 -9.18 -0.09
C ALA A 61 -9.64 -9.27 -1.62
N LEU A 62 -8.52 -9.52 -2.30
CA LEU A 62 -8.49 -9.72 -3.75
C LEU A 62 -9.35 -10.89 -4.22
N TRP A 63 -9.32 -12.01 -3.50
CA TRP A 63 -10.15 -13.18 -3.79
C TRP A 63 -11.65 -12.89 -3.61
N ARG A 64 -12.05 -12.23 -2.51
CA ARG A 64 -13.44 -11.81 -2.26
C ARG A 64 -13.97 -10.89 -3.37
N ARG A 65 -13.10 -10.04 -3.92
CA ARG A 65 -13.42 -9.10 -5.00
C ARG A 65 -13.34 -9.71 -6.40
N LYS A 66 -13.16 -11.04 -6.51
CA LYS A 66 -12.94 -11.77 -7.78
C LYS A 66 -11.76 -11.21 -8.61
N ASN A 67 -10.74 -10.67 -7.94
CA ASN A 67 -9.54 -10.09 -8.53
C ASN A 67 -8.24 -10.78 -8.02
N PRO A 68 -8.13 -12.12 -8.03
CA PRO A 68 -7.05 -12.85 -7.35
C PRO A 68 -5.64 -12.57 -7.89
N PHE A 69 -5.53 -12.07 -9.13
CA PHE A 69 -4.26 -11.79 -9.80
C PHE A 69 -4.00 -10.29 -10.01
N LEU A 70 -4.79 -9.41 -9.39
CA LEU A 70 -4.72 -7.97 -9.67
C LEU A 70 -4.94 -7.65 -11.15
N GLN A 71 -5.90 -8.32 -11.79
CA GLN A 71 -6.36 -8.00 -13.15
C GLN A 71 -6.87 -6.56 -13.26
N ARG A 72 -7.40 -6.03 -12.15
CA ARG A 72 -7.75 -4.62 -12.00
C ARG A 72 -6.79 -3.91 -11.06
N PRO A 73 -6.41 -2.66 -11.36
CA PRO A 73 -5.55 -1.88 -10.49
C PRO A 73 -6.22 -1.65 -9.14
N VAL A 74 -5.40 -1.64 -8.09
CA VAL A 74 -5.84 -1.28 -6.75
C VAL A 74 -4.94 -0.20 -6.18
N VAL A 75 -5.52 0.71 -5.45
CA VAL A 75 -4.82 1.79 -4.77
C VAL A 75 -4.52 1.33 -3.36
N PHE A 76 -3.24 1.06 -3.10
CA PHE A 76 -2.71 0.79 -1.77
C PHE A 76 -2.60 2.10 -1.00
N LYS A 77 -3.10 2.13 0.23
CA LYS A 77 -3.00 3.28 1.15
C LYS A 77 -2.45 2.78 2.50
N CYS A 78 -1.36 3.36 2.98
CA CYS A 78 -0.72 2.97 4.24
C CYS A 78 -0.32 4.18 5.08
#